data_AF-A0AAU5S257-F1
#
_entry.id   AF-A0AAU5S257-F1
#
_cell.length_a   1.000
_cell.length_b   1.000
_cell.length_c   1.000
_cell.angle_alpha   90.00
_cell.angle_beta   90.00
_cell.angle_gamma   90.00
#
_symmetry.space_group_name_H-M   'P 1'
#
loop_
_entity.id
_entity.type
_entity.pdbx_description
1 polymer ?
#
loop_
_entity_poly.entity_id
_entity_poly.type
_entity_poly.pdbx_seq_one_letter_code
_entity_poly.pdbx_strand_id
1 'polypeptide(L)'
;MTAAKHQTSGAGSAGGGRGRDDERRPISIAAVIDVVGALATGALHRNLYLYDTGKAAGSTGHGTEQLRTVVRAGDQLLWSAIPLECEAYLAIDAVEIDPSVCEPVRKIYPGTDISYWTGTVKKDAIPATPYRIAFLLGSRTEPMVTELSPLLAWER
;
A
#
# COMPACT_ATOMS: atom_id res chain seq x y z
N MET A 1 -32.56 16.86 -51.17
CA MET A 1 -32.69 15.39 -51.24
C MET A 1 -31.62 14.86 -52.17
N THR A 2 -30.75 13.98 -51.68
CA THR A 2 -30.27 12.73 -52.29
C THR A 2 -28.97 12.34 -51.58
N ALA A 3 -29.07 11.24 -50.83
CA ALA A 3 -27.97 10.59 -50.14
C ALA A 3 -27.18 9.71 -51.12
N ALA A 4 -25.86 9.60 -50.90
CA ALA A 4 -25.04 8.55 -51.50
C ALA A 4 -24.44 7.68 -50.39
N LYS A 5 -24.93 6.44 -50.28
CA LYS A 5 -24.30 5.31 -49.58
C LYS A 5 -23.42 4.58 -50.61
N HIS A 6 -22.11 4.48 -50.38
CA HIS A 6 -21.40 3.28 -49.89
C HIS A 6 -21.40 2.06 -50.83
N GLN A 7 -20.20 1.67 -51.31
CA GLN A 7 -19.61 0.33 -51.15
C GLN A 7 -18.25 0.20 -51.88
N THR A 8 -17.25 -0.35 -51.17
CA THR A 8 -16.20 -1.32 -51.61
C THR A 8 -15.38 -1.69 -50.35
N SER A 9 -15.58 -2.83 -49.70
CA SER A 9 -15.00 -4.17 -49.94
C SER A 9 -13.49 -4.30 -49.66
N GLY A 10 -13.14 -5.15 -48.68
CA GLY A 10 -12.07 -6.16 -48.86
C GLY A 10 -10.78 -6.05 -48.03
N ALA A 11 -10.57 -7.12 -47.23
CA ALA A 11 -9.30 -7.81 -46.93
C ALA A 11 -8.29 -7.27 -45.88
N GLY A 12 -8.27 -7.96 -44.74
CA GLY A 12 -7.12 -8.54 -44.03
C GLY A 12 -5.77 -7.82 -43.95
N SER A 13 -5.30 -7.59 -42.72
CA SER A 13 -3.88 -7.74 -42.36
C SER A 13 -3.75 -8.10 -40.89
N ALA A 14 -3.00 -9.18 -40.65
CA ALA A 14 -2.50 -9.60 -39.36
C ALA A 14 -1.42 -8.63 -38.83
N GLY A 15 -1.18 -8.69 -37.52
CA GLY A 15 0.11 -8.31 -36.93
C GLY A 15 0.09 -7.01 -36.12
N GLY A 16 0.53 -7.12 -34.87
CA GLY A 16 0.98 -5.96 -34.09
C GLY A 16 0.65 -6.07 -32.62
N GLY A 17 1.36 -6.93 -31.90
CA GLY A 17 1.32 -6.95 -30.45
C GLY A 17 1.61 -5.57 -29.87
N ARG A 18 0.79 -5.15 -28.92
CA ARG A 18 1.19 -4.19 -27.90
C ARG A 18 0.91 -4.86 -26.58
N GLY A 19 1.99 -5.28 -25.91
CA GLY A 19 1.95 -5.51 -24.49
C GLY A 19 1.33 -4.28 -23.86
N ARG A 20 0.18 -4.46 -23.20
CA ARG A 20 -0.10 -3.61 -22.06
C ARG A 20 1.04 -3.91 -21.11
N ASP A 21 1.90 -2.94 -20.84
CA ASP A 21 2.50 -2.88 -19.52
C ASP A 21 1.32 -3.08 -18.57
N ASP A 22 1.28 -4.25 -17.94
CA ASP A 22 0.23 -4.66 -17.04
C ASP A 22 0.31 -3.65 -15.90
N GLU A 23 -0.53 -2.61 -15.93
CA GLU A 23 -0.64 -1.59 -14.87
C GLU A 23 -1.19 -2.30 -13.63
N ARG A 24 -0.33 -3.11 -13.01
CA ARG A 24 -0.62 -3.83 -11.79
C ARG A 24 -0.84 -2.77 -10.73
N ARG A 25 -2.08 -2.67 -10.26
CA ARG A 25 -2.47 -1.71 -9.22
C ARG A 25 -1.55 -1.91 -8.00
N PRO A 26 -1.14 -0.83 -7.32
CA PRO A 26 -0.34 -0.96 -6.10
C PRO A 26 -1.04 -1.85 -5.07
N ILE A 27 -0.26 -2.66 -4.37
CA ILE A 27 -0.71 -3.34 -3.16
C ILE A 27 -0.85 -2.26 -2.08
N SER A 28 -2.08 -1.90 -1.79
CA SER A 28 -2.38 -0.88 -0.78
C SER A 28 -2.38 -1.54 0.59
N ILE A 29 -1.61 -1.01 1.52
CA ILE A 29 -1.52 -1.39 2.91
C ILE A 29 -2.11 -0.25 3.75
N ALA A 30 -3.22 -0.51 4.43
CA ALA A 30 -3.92 0.46 5.25
C ALA A 30 -3.71 0.16 6.74
N ALA A 31 -3.24 1.16 7.48
CA ALA A 31 -3.18 1.16 8.94
C ALA A 31 -4.42 1.85 9.50
N VAL A 32 -5.28 1.09 10.17
CA VAL A 32 -6.44 1.60 10.90
C VAL A 32 -6.05 1.70 12.37
N ILE A 33 -6.22 2.88 12.98
CA ILE A 33 -5.75 3.14 14.35
C ILE A 33 -6.88 3.68 15.22
N ASP A 34 -7.10 3.06 16.38
CA ASP A 34 -7.85 3.63 17.52
C ASP A 34 -6.95 4.69 18.17
N VAL A 35 -7.15 5.96 17.80
CA VAL A 35 -6.25 7.03 18.22
C VAL A 35 -6.46 7.35 19.70
N VAL A 36 -7.70 7.32 20.16
CA VAL A 36 -8.03 7.61 21.56
C VAL A 36 -7.47 6.52 22.48
N GLY A 37 -7.68 5.26 22.13
CA GLY A 37 -7.13 4.10 22.82
C GLY A 37 -5.61 4.14 22.87
N ALA A 38 -4.95 4.41 21.74
CA ALA A 38 -3.49 4.50 21.67
C ALA A 38 -2.93 5.65 22.52
N LEU A 39 -3.58 6.82 22.54
CA LEU A 39 -3.18 7.93 23.39
C LEU A 39 -3.41 7.64 24.88
N ALA A 40 -4.52 6.97 25.22
CA ALA A 40 -4.85 6.61 26.60
C ALA A 40 -3.90 5.57 27.20
N THR A 41 -3.46 4.59 26.40
CA THR A 41 -2.53 3.53 26.85
C THR A 41 -1.06 3.90 26.62
N GLY A 42 -0.78 4.86 25.75
CA GLY A 42 0.57 5.19 25.29
C GLY A 42 1.18 4.13 24.37
N ALA A 43 0.37 3.19 23.83
CA ALA A 43 0.81 2.04 23.05
C ALA A 43 -0.04 1.82 21.79
N LEU A 44 0.56 1.36 20.69
CA LEU A 44 -0.18 0.94 19.49
C LEU A 44 -0.68 -0.49 19.61
N HIS A 45 -0.09 -1.28 20.51
CA HIS A 45 -0.52 -2.65 20.74
C HIS A 45 -2.01 -2.70 21.09
N ARG A 46 -2.76 -3.53 20.36
CA ARG A 46 -4.24 -3.64 20.42
C ARG A 46 -5.02 -2.39 19.96
N ASN A 47 -4.35 -1.37 19.45
CA ASN A 47 -4.95 -0.15 18.89
C ASN A 47 -4.63 0.03 17.40
N LEU A 48 -3.82 -0.86 16.79
CA LEU A 48 -3.46 -0.84 15.38
C LEU A 48 -3.98 -2.10 14.67
N TYR A 49 -4.58 -1.89 13.50
CA TYR A 49 -5.11 -2.95 12.63
C TYR A 49 -4.64 -2.73 11.20
N LEU A 50 -3.93 -3.72 10.63
CA LEU A 50 -3.38 -3.61 9.28
C LEU A 50 -4.20 -4.44 8.29
N TYR A 51 -4.40 -3.87 7.10
CA TYR A 51 -5.07 -4.52 5.98
C TYR A 51 -4.29 -4.30 4.69
N ASP A 52 -4.40 -5.22 3.74
CA ASP A 52 -3.94 -4.99 2.38
C ASP A 52 -4.93 -5.46 1.32
N THR A 53 -4.65 -5.09 0.07
CA THR A 53 -5.38 -5.58 -1.11
C THR A 53 -4.87 -6.94 -1.62
N GLY A 54 -3.89 -7.54 -0.94
CA GLY A 54 -3.20 -8.76 -1.34
C GLY A 54 -3.86 -10.05 -0.84
N LYS A 55 -5.06 -9.99 -0.24
CA LYS A 55 -5.75 -11.17 0.31
C LYS A 55 -5.99 -12.27 -0.72
N ALA A 56 -6.39 -11.91 -1.95
CA ALA A 56 -6.59 -12.89 -3.02
C ALA A 56 -5.29 -13.54 -3.50
N ALA A 57 -4.14 -12.86 -3.28
CA ALA A 57 -2.80 -13.37 -3.55
C ALA A 57 -2.17 -14.05 -2.32
N GLY A 58 -2.96 -14.37 -1.29
CA GLY A 58 -2.49 -15.16 -0.15
C GLY A 58 -1.90 -14.36 1.02
N SER A 59 -2.07 -13.04 1.06
CA SER A 59 -1.73 -12.25 2.25
C SER A 59 -2.56 -12.72 3.46
N THR A 60 -1.98 -12.67 4.67
CA THR A 60 -2.60 -13.17 5.91
C THR A 60 -2.42 -12.18 7.06
N GLY A 61 -3.13 -12.40 8.18
CA GLY A 61 -3.01 -11.53 9.36
C GLY A 61 -3.78 -10.21 9.26
N HIS A 62 -4.73 -10.08 8.31
CA HIS A 62 -5.62 -8.91 8.19
C HIS A 62 -6.36 -8.63 9.50
N GLY A 63 -6.45 -7.35 9.87
CA GLY A 63 -7.07 -6.92 11.11
C GLY A 63 -6.20 -7.19 12.35
N THR A 64 -4.90 -7.41 12.16
CA THR A 64 -3.92 -7.53 13.25
C THR A 64 -2.72 -6.63 13.00
N GLU A 65 -1.86 -6.45 13.99
CA GLU A 65 -0.57 -5.74 13.84
C GLU A 65 0.48 -6.56 13.07
N GLN A 66 0.25 -7.87 12.89
CA GLN A 66 1.18 -8.81 12.26
C GLN A 66 0.73 -9.17 10.84
N LEU A 67 0.27 -8.18 10.08
CA LEU A 67 -0.08 -8.38 8.67
C LEU A 67 1.12 -8.95 7.92
N ARG A 68 0.88 -10.01 7.14
CA ARG A 68 1.84 -10.61 6.23
C ARG A 68 1.38 -10.36 4.80
N THR A 69 1.97 -9.36 4.16
CA THR A 69 1.67 -8.98 2.78
C THR A 69 2.50 -9.83 1.83
N VAL A 70 1.82 -10.51 0.92
CA VAL A 70 2.47 -11.27 -0.17
C VAL A 70 2.87 -10.32 -1.29
N VAL A 71 4.13 -10.42 -1.73
CA VAL A 71 4.72 -9.52 -2.73
C VAL A 71 5.65 -10.24 -3.71
N ARG A 72 5.88 -9.61 -4.87
CA ARG A 72 6.87 -9.98 -5.89
C ARG A 72 7.71 -8.77 -6.32
N ALA A 73 8.86 -9.01 -6.96
CA ALA A 73 9.66 -7.96 -7.56
C ALA A 73 8.82 -7.14 -8.55
N GLY A 74 9.00 -5.83 -8.49
CA GLY A 74 8.25 -4.87 -9.29
C GLY A 74 6.89 -4.47 -8.71
N ASP A 75 6.37 -5.18 -7.69
CA ASP A 75 5.14 -4.74 -7.04
C ASP A 75 5.35 -3.38 -6.37
N GLN A 76 4.40 -2.47 -6.62
CA GLN A 76 4.32 -1.19 -5.92
C GLN A 76 3.53 -1.36 -4.63
N LEU A 77 4.09 -0.90 -3.53
CA LEU A 77 3.44 -0.82 -2.23
C LEU A 77 2.98 0.60 -1.98
N LEU A 78 1.81 0.75 -1.38
CA LEU A 78 1.27 2.03 -0.93
C LEU A 78 0.83 1.90 0.52
N TRP A 79 1.47 2.62 1.44
CA TRP A 79 1.04 2.70 2.84
C TRP A 79 0.21 3.95 3.07
N SER A 80 -0.91 3.75 3.77
CA SER A 80 -1.85 4.81 4.17
C SER A 80 -2.32 4.58 5.60
N ALA A 81 -2.80 5.64 6.25
CA ALA A 81 -3.31 5.58 7.62
C ALA A 81 -4.72 6.17 7.70
N ILE A 82 -5.58 5.56 8.49
CA ILE A 82 -6.99 5.91 8.68
C ILE A 82 -7.28 5.87 10.20
N PRO A 83 -7.66 6.98 10.83
CA PRO A 83 -8.08 6.95 12.22
C PRO A 83 -9.49 6.34 12.34
N LEU A 84 -9.80 5.66 13.45
CA LEU A 84 -11.17 5.26 13.77
C LEU A 84 -12.04 6.46 14.11
N GLU A 85 -11.46 7.46 14.78
CA GLU A 85 -12.11 8.72 15.11
C GLU A 85 -11.87 9.75 13.99
N CYS A 86 -12.94 10.22 13.37
CA CYS A 86 -12.87 11.17 12.24
C CYS A 86 -12.19 12.50 12.60
N GLU A 87 -12.27 12.91 13.87
CA GLU A 87 -11.72 14.17 14.38
C GLU A 87 -10.24 14.05 14.79
N ALA A 88 -9.69 12.84 14.84
CA ALA A 88 -8.33 12.62 15.31
C ALA A 88 -7.31 12.83 14.19
N TYR A 89 -6.25 13.60 14.50
CA TYR A 89 -5.10 13.70 13.62
C TYR A 89 -4.33 12.38 13.60
N LEU A 90 -4.00 11.90 12.40
CA LEU A 90 -3.16 10.74 12.17
C LEU A 90 -2.33 10.93 10.90
N ALA A 91 -1.02 10.65 10.99
CA ALA A 91 -0.13 10.62 9.84
C ALA A 91 0.96 9.55 10.00
N ILE A 92 1.43 8.99 8.87
CA ILE A 92 2.62 8.13 8.85
C ILE A 92 3.86 9.03 8.81
N ASP A 93 4.69 8.90 9.84
CA ASP A 93 5.96 9.60 9.99
C ASP A 93 7.10 8.90 9.26
N ALA A 94 7.14 7.56 9.32
CA ALA A 94 8.14 6.75 8.65
C ALA A 94 7.64 5.33 8.35
N VAL A 95 8.16 4.76 7.27
CA VAL A 95 8.11 3.31 7.00
C VAL A 95 9.53 2.81 6.89
N GLU A 96 9.94 1.95 7.81
CA GLU A 96 11.29 1.42 7.92
C GLU A 96 11.30 -0.06 7.52
N ILE A 97 11.96 -0.38 6.41
CA ILE A 97 12.14 -1.73 5.90
C ILE A 97 13.58 -1.87 5.41
N ASP A 98 14.09 -3.11 5.36
CA ASP A 98 15.38 -3.39 4.74
C ASP A 98 15.45 -2.77 3.33
N PRO A 99 16.38 -1.81 3.09
CA PRO A 99 16.49 -1.08 1.82
C PRO A 99 16.87 -2.00 0.65
N SER A 100 17.41 -3.18 0.92
CA SER A 100 17.66 -4.20 -0.10
C SER A 100 16.38 -4.89 -0.61
N VAL A 101 15.26 -4.75 0.11
CA VAL A 101 13.94 -5.27 -0.26
C VAL A 101 13.07 -4.18 -0.88
N CYS A 102 12.97 -3.02 -0.23
CA CYS A 102 12.14 -1.91 -0.67
C CYS A 102 12.67 -0.61 -0.06
N GLU A 103 12.56 0.51 -0.77
CA GLU A 103 12.87 1.84 -0.21
C GLU A 103 11.59 2.67 -0.18
N PRO A 104 10.94 2.81 0.98
CA PRO A 104 9.76 3.65 1.11
C PRO A 104 10.10 5.12 0.92
N VAL A 105 9.28 5.80 0.14
CA VAL A 105 9.39 7.21 -0.17
C VAL A 105 8.09 7.90 0.22
N ARG A 106 8.20 8.95 1.02
CA ARG A 106 7.07 9.82 1.35
C ARG A 106 6.65 10.62 0.12
N LYS A 107 5.35 10.68 -0.11
CA LYS A 107 4.69 11.48 -1.14
C LYS A 107 3.55 12.28 -0.52
N ILE A 108 3.06 13.29 -1.23
CA ILE A 108 1.93 14.12 -0.83
C ILE A 108 0.96 14.17 -2.01
N TYR A 109 -0.34 13.99 -1.76
CA TYR A 109 -1.33 14.13 -2.81
C TYR A 109 -1.37 15.58 -3.32
N PRO A 110 -1.34 15.81 -4.65
CA PRO A 110 -1.32 17.15 -5.21
C PRO A 110 -2.45 18.03 -4.68
N GLY A 111 -2.12 19.23 -4.20
CA GLY A 111 -3.09 20.19 -3.67
C GLY A 111 -3.62 19.87 -2.27
N THR A 112 -3.00 18.94 -1.55
CA THR A 112 -3.36 18.57 -0.17
C THR A 112 -2.12 18.51 0.73
N ASP A 113 -2.31 18.44 2.04
CA ASP A 113 -1.25 18.09 3.01
C ASP A 113 -1.28 16.62 3.41
N ILE A 114 -2.06 15.80 2.69
CA ILE A 114 -2.21 14.37 2.97
C ILE A 114 -1.01 13.63 2.40
N SER A 115 -0.14 13.16 3.29
CA SER A 115 0.99 12.32 2.90
C SER A 115 0.63 10.85 2.86
N TYR A 116 1.26 10.15 1.92
CA TYR A 116 1.25 8.70 1.80
C TYR A 116 2.67 8.21 1.54
N TRP A 117 2.90 6.92 1.74
CA TRP A 117 4.21 6.31 1.51
C TRP A 117 4.12 5.29 0.39
N THR A 118 5.12 5.24 -0.47
CA THR A 118 5.18 4.26 -1.57
C THR A 118 6.55 3.62 -1.64
N GLY A 119 6.63 2.40 -2.14
CA GLY A 119 7.92 1.76 -2.40
C GLY A 119 7.77 0.61 -3.38
N THR A 120 8.85 0.30 -4.10
CA THR A 120 8.86 -0.79 -5.07
C THR A 120 9.66 -1.95 -4.53
N VAL A 121 9.09 -3.15 -4.56
CA VAL A 121 9.79 -4.37 -4.16
C VAL A 121 10.86 -4.69 -5.18
N LYS A 122 12.11 -4.80 -4.72
CA LYS A 122 13.31 -4.86 -5.59
C LYS A 122 13.66 -6.26 -6.07
N LYS A 123 13.26 -7.30 -5.34
CA LYS A 123 13.69 -8.69 -5.58
C LYS A 123 12.63 -9.71 -5.23
N ASP A 124 12.65 -10.82 -5.94
CA ASP A 124 11.87 -12.02 -5.67
C ASP A 124 12.53 -12.84 -4.56
N ALA A 125 11.85 -13.90 -4.12
CA ALA A 125 12.36 -14.88 -3.16
C ALA A 125 12.88 -14.26 -1.85
N ILE A 126 12.30 -13.12 -1.44
CA ILE A 126 12.65 -12.49 -0.17
C ILE A 126 12.27 -13.42 1.00
N PRO A 127 13.14 -13.53 2.02
CA PRO A 127 12.70 -14.07 3.30
C PRO A 127 11.56 -13.21 3.84
N ALA A 128 10.77 -13.75 4.77
CA ALA A 128 9.78 -12.94 5.48
C ALA A 128 10.49 -11.75 6.14
N THR A 129 10.29 -10.55 5.59
CA THR A 129 11.06 -9.35 5.90
C THR A 129 10.21 -8.46 6.79
N PRO A 130 10.57 -8.30 8.07
CA PRO A 130 9.87 -7.40 8.96
C PRO A 130 10.06 -5.95 8.55
N TYR A 131 9.04 -5.13 8.81
CA TYR A 131 9.12 -3.68 8.69
C TYR A 131 8.43 -3.02 9.88
N ARG A 132 8.66 -1.71 10.03
CA ARG A 132 8.18 -0.89 11.14
C ARG A 132 7.51 0.37 10.59
N ILE A 133 6.42 0.80 11.21
CA ILE A 133 5.69 2.03 10.81
C ILE A 133 5.61 2.96 12.02
N ALA A 134 6.13 4.18 11.86
CA ALA A 134 6.01 5.25 12.84
C ALA A 134 4.84 6.17 12.48
N PHE A 135 4.07 6.59 13.48
CA PHE A 135 2.85 7.36 13.32
C PHE A 135 2.83 8.59 14.25
N LEU A 136 2.39 9.74 13.73
CA LEU A 136 2.03 10.91 14.54
C LEU A 136 0.53 10.85 14.86
N LEU A 137 0.17 10.94 16.14
CA LEU A 137 -1.21 10.80 16.64
C LEU A 137 -1.62 12.03 17.46
N GLY A 138 -2.78 12.59 17.15
CA GLY A 138 -3.37 13.71 17.90
C GLY A 138 -2.41 14.90 17.98
N SER A 139 -2.15 15.39 19.19
CA SER A 139 -1.21 16.49 19.45
C SER A 139 0.19 16.03 19.88
N ARG A 140 0.51 14.73 19.79
CA ARG A 140 1.84 14.24 20.18
C ARG A 140 2.90 14.69 19.19
N THR A 141 4.04 15.14 19.72
CA THR A 141 5.21 15.53 18.92
C THR A 141 6.16 14.36 18.64
N GLU A 142 6.09 13.29 19.43
CA GLU A 142 6.88 12.08 19.26
C GLU A 142 6.06 10.98 18.57
N PRO A 143 6.58 10.32 17.52
CA PRO A 143 5.89 9.24 16.84
C PRO A 143 5.67 8.02 17.74
N MET A 144 4.49 7.41 17.65
CA MET A 144 4.23 6.07 18.16
C MET A 144 4.56 5.04 17.09
N VAL A 145 5.12 3.91 17.48
CA VAL A 145 5.70 2.99 16.51
C VAL A 145 5.22 1.57 16.71
N THR A 146 5.02 0.84 15.62
CA THR A 146 4.57 -0.57 15.62
C THR A 146 5.38 -1.40 16.61
N GLU A 147 4.70 -2.06 17.54
CA GLU A 147 5.30 -2.92 18.56
C GLU A 147 5.52 -4.34 18.05
N LEU A 148 4.60 -4.83 17.21
CA LEU A 148 4.75 -6.07 16.46
C LEU A 148 5.12 -5.75 15.01
N SER A 149 5.97 -6.59 14.41
CA SER A 149 6.45 -6.37 13.04
C SER A 149 5.52 -7.01 12.01
N PRO A 150 4.83 -6.23 11.16
CA PRO A 150 4.28 -6.76 9.94
C PRO A 150 5.41 -7.22 9.00
N LEU A 151 5.07 -8.11 8.08
CA LEU A 151 6.05 -8.81 7.24
C LEU A 151 5.70 -8.62 5.77
N LEU A 152 6.71 -8.37 4.94
CA LEU A 152 6.64 -8.66 3.50
C LEU A 152 7.11 -10.09 3.24
N ALA A 153 6.42 -10.83 2.39
CA ALA A 153 6.78 -12.20 2.08
C ALA A 153 6.59 -12.60 0.63
N TRP A 154 7.49 -13.45 0.13
CA TRP A 154 7.44 -13.99 -1.22
C TRP A 154 6.36 -15.08 -1.41
N GLU A 155 5.66 -15.05 -2.55
CA GLU A 155 4.80 -16.14 -3.03
C GLU A 155 5.61 -17.11 -3.90
N ARG A 156 5.64 -18.40 -3.55
CA ARG A 156 6.32 -19.43 -4.37
C ARG A 156 5.60 -19.71 -5.69
#